data_AF-A0A517ZTD0-F1
#
_entry.id   AF-A0A517ZTD0-F1
#
_cell.length_a   1.000
_cell.length_b   1.000
_cell.length_c   1.000
_cell.angle_alpha   90.00
_cell.angle_beta   90.00
_cell.angle_gamma   90.00
#
_symmetry.space_group_name_H-M   'P 1'
#
loop_
_entity.id
_entity.type
_entity.pdbx_description
1 polymer ?
#
loop_
_entity_poly.entity_id
_entity_poly.type
_entity_poly.pdbx_seq_one_letter_code
_entity_poly.pdbx_strand_id
1 'polypeptide(L)'
;MERLIEYLSFIAIASTLLPYWRARTAVQRTTLISAWRWGGVGLTIWMAAAAGQLFAADSHRGIVQLVWYAAALLMLCPAIAVLGAQRPVTRVWSWFIVLPFLLVFGWPAAATVSQTLANGQFLLQTPMVVGYAFVVVMGLGNYLGTRFTLAAALTAGALLLVVAPTATADFSWLPQTDHCRLLATLFLTAALWWAAHAARPTYAVRVPLDRVWIEFRDQFGIVWSKRVLDRLNLMAQGDRLLLRMSLIGVTSLDNSDAPPTTTELAAMERSLRWLLRRFVDEAWVDRQLRLGNDSSA
;
A
#
# COMPACT_ATOMS: atom_id res chain seq x y z
N MET A 1 -6.42 33.72 3.23
CA MET A 1 -5.32 32.74 3.26
C MET A 1 -5.87 31.32 3.43
N GLU A 2 -6.80 31.08 4.36
CA GLU A 2 -7.46 29.77 4.58
C GLU A 2 -8.08 29.17 3.31
N ARG A 3 -8.88 29.93 2.56
CA ARG A 3 -9.46 29.46 1.29
C ARG A 3 -8.42 28.97 0.29
N LEU A 4 -7.25 29.63 0.22
CA LEU A 4 -6.17 29.21 -0.68
C LEU A 4 -5.63 27.82 -0.28
N ILE A 5 -5.48 27.57 1.02
CA ILE A 5 -5.07 26.26 1.55
C ILE A 5 -6.06 25.16 1.15
N GLU A 6 -7.36 25.43 1.28
CA GLU A 6 -8.43 24.51 0.90
C GLU A 6 -8.40 24.17 -0.60
N TYR A 7 -8.26 25.19 -1.46
CA TYR A 7 -8.12 25.00 -2.91
C TYR A 7 -6.88 24.17 -3.27
N LEU A 8 -5.73 24.49 -2.65
CA LEU A 8 -4.48 23.75 -2.88
C LEU A 8 -4.63 22.28 -2.47
N SER A 9 -5.25 22.00 -1.32
CA SER A 9 -5.52 20.63 -0.86
C SER A 9 -6.42 19.88 -1.85
N PHE A 10 -7.49 20.52 -2.34
CA PHE A 10 -8.40 19.89 -3.30
C PHE A 10 -7.73 19.61 -4.66
N ILE A 11 -6.97 20.56 -5.20
CA ILE A 11 -6.23 20.37 -6.45
C ILE A 11 -5.17 19.28 -6.29
N ALA A 12 -4.44 19.28 -5.16
CA ALA A 12 -3.43 18.27 -4.87
C ALA A 12 -4.03 16.86 -4.84
N ILE A 13 -5.15 16.63 -4.15
CA ILE A 13 -5.78 15.30 -4.12
C ILE A 13 -6.39 14.93 -5.47
N ALA A 14 -7.00 15.87 -6.20
CA ALA A 14 -7.55 15.62 -7.53
C ALA A 14 -6.47 15.16 -8.52
N SER A 15 -5.25 15.70 -8.41
CA SER A 15 -4.11 15.29 -9.25
C SER A 15 -3.75 13.80 -9.10
N THR A 16 -4.14 13.15 -8.00
CA THR A 16 -3.82 11.75 -7.72
C THR A 16 -4.64 10.75 -8.54
N LEU A 17 -5.75 11.18 -9.14
CA LEU A 17 -6.60 10.33 -9.97
C LEU A 17 -5.82 9.71 -11.13
N LEU A 18 -4.92 10.47 -11.75
CA LEU A 18 -4.12 10.02 -12.88
C LEU A 18 -3.11 8.90 -12.51
N PRO A 19 -2.18 9.08 -11.55
CA PRO A 19 -1.27 8.01 -11.15
C PRO A 19 -2.02 6.80 -10.60
N TYR A 20 -3.10 7.02 -9.85
CA TYR A 20 -3.92 5.95 -9.28
C TYR A 20 -4.63 5.12 -10.36
N TRP A 21 -5.18 5.76 -11.40
CA TRP A 21 -5.79 5.06 -12.52
C TRP A 21 -4.75 4.29 -13.35
N ARG A 22 -3.58 4.87 -13.59
CA ARG A 22 -2.47 4.20 -14.28
C ARG A 22 -2.00 2.95 -13.56
N ALA A 23 -2.00 2.95 -12.22
CA ALA A 23 -1.63 1.77 -11.42
C ALA A 23 -2.55 0.57 -11.66
N ARG A 24 -3.78 0.77 -12.18
CA ARG A 24 -4.74 -0.31 -12.48
C ARG A 24 -4.14 -1.36 -13.42
N THR A 25 -3.39 -0.95 -14.44
CA THR A 25 -2.81 -1.88 -15.43
C THR A 25 -1.76 -2.80 -14.82
N ALA A 26 -1.06 -2.35 -13.77
CA ALA A 26 -0.08 -3.15 -13.04
C ALA A 26 -0.75 -4.21 -12.15
N VAL A 27 -1.89 -3.90 -11.54
CA VAL A 27 -2.56 -4.77 -10.56
C VAL A 27 -3.65 -5.68 -11.16
N GLN A 28 -4.14 -5.41 -12.38
CA GLN A 28 -5.28 -6.12 -13.00
C GLN A 28 -5.13 -7.65 -13.07
N ARG A 29 -3.91 -8.16 -13.19
CA ARG A 29 -3.60 -9.61 -13.28
C ARG A 29 -3.04 -10.19 -11.98
N THR A 30 -3.35 -9.53 -10.87
CA THR A 30 -2.85 -9.88 -9.53
C THR A 30 -3.99 -9.89 -8.53
N THR A 31 -3.79 -10.53 -7.39
CA THR A 31 -4.71 -10.47 -6.25
C THR A 31 -4.75 -9.09 -5.58
N LEU A 32 -3.83 -8.18 -5.92
CA LEU A 32 -3.79 -6.80 -5.39
C LEU A 32 -4.92 -5.92 -5.92
N ILE A 33 -5.72 -6.38 -6.88
CA ILE A 33 -6.90 -5.65 -7.35
C ILE A 33 -7.88 -5.31 -6.21
N SER A 34 -7.92 -6.14 -5.16
CA SER A 34 -8.72 -5.85 -3.97
C SER A 34 -8.17 -4.66 -3.17
N ALA A 35 -6.85 -4.61 -2.96
CA ALA A 35 -6.19 -3.49 -2.31
C ALA A 35 -6.32 -2.20 -3.12
N TRP A 36 -6.22 -2.29 -4.45
CA TRP A 36 -6.51 -1.17 -5.35
C TRP A 36 -7.93 -0.68 -5.12
N ARG A 37 -8.97 -1.51 -5.25
CA ARG A 37 -10.37 -1.08 -5.03
C ARG A 37 -10.59 -0.35 -3.70
N TRP A 38 -10.04 -0.87 -2.61
CA TRP A 38 -10.10 -0.18 -1.30
C TRP A 38 -9.39 1.17 -1.30
N GLY A 39 -8.25 1.29 -1.99
CA GLY A 39 -7.54 2.55 -2.15
C GLY A 39 -8.37 3.57 -2.93
N GLY A 40 -9.11 3.12 -3.93
CA GLY A 40 -10.04 3.95 -4.70
C GLY A 40 -11.16 4.50 -3.82
N VAL A 41 -11.77 3.64 -3.00
CA VAL A 41 -12.79 4.06 -2.03
C VAL A 41 -12.21 5.08 -1.05
N GLY A 42 -11.03 4.80 -0.48
CA GLY A 42 -10.33 5.72 0.43
C GLY A 42 -10.04 7.08 -0.21
N LEU A 43 -9.53 7.11 -1.45
CA LEU A 43 -9.26 8.33 -2.19
C LEU A 43 -10.54 9.11 -2.54
N THR A 44 -11.62 8.42 -2.90
CA THR A 44 -12.91 9.06 -3.13
C THR A 44 -13.42 9.75 -1.86
N ILE A 45 -13.35 9.09 -0.70
CA ILE A 45 -13.77 9.70 0.57
C ILE A 45 -12.82 10.81 1.01
N TRP A 46 -11.50 10.70 0.76
CA TRP A 46 -10.54 11.77 1.01
C TRP A 46 -10.84 13.01 0.16
N MET A 47 -11.17 12.82 -1.11
CA MET A 47 -11.56 13.91 -2.01
C MET A 47 -12.88 14.55 -1.58
N ALA A 48 -13.85 13.76 -1.12
CA ALA A 48 -15.08 14.26 -0.52
C ALA A 48 -14.82 15.05 0.76
N ALA A 49 -13.86 14.64 1.61
CA ALA A 49 -13.45 15.37 2.81
C ALA A 49 -12.84 16.75 2.44
N ALA A 50 -11.95 16.77 1.45
CA ALA A 50 -11.33 18.00 0.95
C ALA A 50 -12.36 18.95 0.30
N ALA A 51 -13.30 18.41 -0.48
CA ALA A 51 -14.40 19.19 -1.05
C ALA A 51 -15.34 19.71 0.05
N GLY A 52 -15.66 18.88 1.04
CA GLY A 52 -16.44 19.26 2.20
C GLY A 52 -15.80 20.41 2.96
N GLN A 53 -14.49 20.39 3.16
CA GLN A 53 -13.77 21.52 3.77
C GLN A 53 -13.95 22.82 2.97
N LEU A 54 -13.94 22.75 1.64
CA LEU A 54 -14.08 23.94 0.78
C LEU A 54 -15.52 24.49 0.75
N PHE A 55 -16.53 23.63 0.74
CA PHE A 55 -17.92 24.03 0.47
C PHE A 55 -18.83 24.02 1.71
N ALA A 56 -18.45 23.34 2.79
CA ALA A 56 -19.29 23.26 3.97
C ALA A 56 -19.37 24.62 4.69
N ALA A 57 -20.58 25.00 5.11
CA ALA A 57 -20.76 26.08 6.06
C ALA A 57 -20.17 25.71 7.43
N ASP A 58 -19.86 26.72 8.25
CA ASP A 58 -19.26 26.50 9.58
C ASP A 58 -20.10 25.58 10.48
N SER A 59 -21.42 25.60 10.31
CA SER A 59 -22.38 24.71 10.98
C SER A 59 -22.17 23.22 10.69
N HIS A 60 -21.42 22.85 9.64
CA HIS A 60 -21.18 21.47 9.22
C HIS A 60 -19.75 20.99 9.46
N ARG A 61 -18.92 21.76 10.18
CA ARG A 61 -17.51 21.38 10.46
C ARG A 61 -17.39 20.00 11.12
N GLY A 62 -18.31 19.65 12.02
CA GLY A 62 -18.34 18.32 12.64
C GLY A 62 -18.43 17.16 11.64
N ILE A 63 -19.26 17.29 10.61
CA ILE A 63 -19.39 16.28 9.53
C ILE A 63 -18.06 16.14 8.80
N VAL A 64 -17.43 17.27 8.43
CA VAL A 64 -16.16 17.27 7.72
C VAL A 64 -15.08 16.53 8.52
N GLN A 65 -15.03 16.69 9.85
CA GLN A 65 -14.10 15.94 10.70
C GLN A 65 -14.33 14.42 10.65
N LEU A 66 -15.59 13.98 10.71
CA LEU A 66 -15.94 12.56 10.60
C LEU A 66 -15.56 11.99 9.23
N VAL A 67 -15.76 12.75 8.16
CA VAL A 67 -15.38 12.33 6.79
C VAL A 67 -13.86 12.25 6.65
N TRP A 68 -13.09 13.17 7.24
CA TRP A 68 -11.62 13.06 7.30
C TRP A 68 -11.16 11.80 8.04
N TYR A 69 -11.78 11.49 9.18
CA TYR A 69 -11.49 10.27 9.93
C TYR A 69 -11.83 9.02 9.12
N ALA A 70 -13.00 8.99 8.47
CA ALA A 70 -13.41 7.90 7.60
C ALA A 70 -12.45 7.72 6.41
N ALA A 71 -11.97 8.80 5.80
CA ALA A 71 -10.96 8.77 4.74
C ALA A 71 -9.66 8.12 5.25
N ALA A 72 -9.16 8.57 6.39
CA ALA A 72 -7.94 8.02 6.99
C ALA A 72 -8.08 6.53 7.37
N LEU A 73 -9.26 6.11 7.81
CA LEU A 73 -9.55 4.72 8.13
C LEU A 73 -9.62 3.84 6.86
N LEU A 74 -10.32 4.30 5.83
CA LEU A 74 -10.42 3.59 4.55
C LEU A 74 -9.09 3.50 3.82
N MET A 75 -8.20 4.48 4.00
CA MET A 75 -6.85 4.46 3.44
C MET A 75 -5.91 3.46 4.14
N LEU A 76 -6.30 2.86 5.27
CA LEU A 76 -5.61 1.69 5.85
C LEU A 76 -6.02 0.37 5.19
N CYS A 77 -7.22 0.31 4.60
CA CYS A 77 -7.74 -0.91 3.99
C CYS A 77 -6.85 -1.51 2.89
N PRO A 78 -6.18 -0.73 2.01
CA PRO A 78 -5.23 -1.28 1.05
C PRO A 78 -4.12 -2.10 1.71
N ALA A 79 -3.50 -1.57 2.77
CA ALA A 79 -2.42 -2.25 3.48
C ALA A 79 -2.90 -3.57 4.11
N ILE A 80 -4.07 -3.55 4.75
CA ILE A 80 -4.69 -4.75 5.31
C ILE A 80 -5.04 -5.76 4.20
N ALA A 81 -5.56 -5.29 3.06
CA ALA A 81 -5.92 -6.14 1.94
C ALA A 81 -4.70 -6.82 1.29
N VAL A 82 -3.53 -6.15 1.24
CA VAL A 82 -2.27 -6.75 0.76
C VAL A 82 -1.86 -7.95 1.61
N LEU A 83 -2.02 -7.87 2.94
CA LEU A 83 -1.70 -8.99 3.84
C LEU A 83 -2.56 -10.23 3.57
N GLY A 84 -3.74 -10.06 2.96
CA GLY A 84 -4.63 -11.14 2.53
C GLY A 84 -4.59 -11.48 1.04
N ALA A 85 -3.60 -10.98 0.30
CA ALA A 85 -3.55 -11.05 -1.16
C ALA A 85 -3.12 -12.43 -1.70
N GLN A 86 -3.65 -13.53 -1.16
CA GLN A 86 -3.41 -14.89 -1.63
C GLN A 86 -4.72 -15.59 -2.01
N ARG A 87 -4.78 -16.28 -3.17
CA ARG A 87 -5.93 -17.10 -3.57
C ARG A 87 -6.00 -18.41 -2.76
N PRO A 88 -7.20 -18.87 -2.33
CA PRO A 88 -8.53 -18.27 -2.52
C PRO A 88 -8.91 -17.23 -1.43
N VAL A 89 -8.02 -17.00 -0.46
CA VAL A 89 -8.25 -16.19 0.75
C VAL A 89 -8.65 -14.74 0.43
N THR A 90 -8.17 -14.14 -0.67
CA THR A 90 -8.40 -12.73 -0.99
C THR A 90 -9.88 -12.31 -0.98
N ARG A 91 -10.80 -13.16 -1.44
CA ARG A 91 -12.24 -12.83 -1.44
C ARG A 91 -12.81 -12.83 -0.02
N VAL A 92 -12.44 -13.81 0.78
CA VAL A 92 -12.91 -13.99 2.17
C VAL A 92 -12.29 -12.93 3.07
N TRP A 93 -11.02 -12.58 2.84
CA TRP A 93 -10.27 -11.62 3.64
C TRP A 93 -10.93 -10.23 3.75
N SER A 94 -11.46 -9.70 2.64
CA SER A 94 -12.14 -8.40 2.68
C SER A 94 -13.38 -8.43 3.57
N TRP A 95 -14.13 -9.53 3.57
CA TRP A 95 -15.33 -9.68 4.39
C TRP A 95 -15.03 -9.97 5.86
N PHE A 96 -14.02 -10.81 6.14
CA PHE A 96 -13.75 -11.29 7.49
C PHE A 96 -12.72 -10.45 8.26
N ILE A 97 -11.86 -9.69 7.58
CA ILE A 97 -10.82 -8.87 8.24
C ILE A 97 -11.07 -7.40 8.00
N VAL A 98 -11.20 -6.96 6.75
CA VAL A 98 -11.28 -5.52 6.43
C VAL A 98 -12.59 -4.91 6.94
N LEU A 99 -13.74 -5.57 6.75
CA LEU A 99 -15.02 -5.04 7.24
C LEU A 99 -15.11 -5.01 8.78
N PRO A 100 -14.78 -6.07 9.53
CA PRO A 100 -14.73 -5.98 11.00
C PRO A 100 -13.74 -4.93 11.49
N PHE A 101 -12.59 -4.77 10.83
CA PHE A 101 -11.68 -3.67 11.11
C PHE A 101 -12.37 -2.30 10.97
N LEU A 102 -13.07 -2.06 9.85
CA LEU A 102 -13.81 -0.81 9.64
C LEU A 102 -14.92 -0.60 10.67
N LEU A 103 -15.60 -1.66 11.10
CA LEU A 103 -16.65 -1.57 12.12
C LEU A 103 -16.06 -1.23 13.49
N VAL A 104 -15.01 -1.93 13.92
CA VAL A 104 -14.35 -1.73 15.22
C VAL A 104 -13.73 -0.35 15.29
N PHE A 105 -12.98 0.05 14.26
CA PHE A 105 -12.33 1.36 14.24
C PHE A 105 -13.27 2.51 13.87
N GLY A 106 -14.34 2.25 13.14
CA GLY A 106 -15.38 3.23 12.85
C GLY A 106 -16.35 3.47 14.02
N TRP A 107 -16.42 2.54 14.97
CA TRP A 107 -17.36 2.61 16.10
C TRP A 107 -17.28 3.90 16.92
N PRO A 108 -16.10 4.42 17.32
CA PRO A 108 -16.02 5.67 18.07
C PRO A 108 -16.67 6.84 17.33
N ALA A 109 -16.44 6.95 16.01
CA ALA A 109 -17.05 7.99 15.18
C ALA A 109 -18.58 7.85 15.08
N ALA A 110 -19.08 6.61 15.01
CA ALA A 110 -20.51 6.34 15.04
C ALA A 110 -21.13 6.69 16.40
N ALA A 111 -20.47 6.32 17.50
CA ALA A 111 -20.96 6.52 18.87
C ALA A 111 -21.01 8.00 19.26
N THR A 112 -20.08 8.83 18.76
CA THR A 112 -20.03 10.27 19.08
C THR A 112 -20.68 11.15 18.02
N VAL A 113 -21.34 10.59 16.99
CA VAL A 113 -21.83 11.37 15.85
C VAL A 113 -22.72 12.55 16.25
N SER A 114 -23.67 12.34 17.18
CA SER A 114 -24.57 13.39 17.65
C SER A 114 -23.84 14.50 18.40
N GLN A 115 -22.86 14.13 19.23
CA GLN A 115 -22.02 15.07 19.97
C GLN A 115 -21.10 15.86 19.04
N THR A 116 -20.52 15.20 18.03
CA THR A 116 -19.68 15.85 17.02
C THR A 116 -20.48 16.82 16.16
N LEU A 117 -21.73 16.51 15.84
CA LEU A 117 -22.61 17.43 15.12
C LEU A 117 -22.97 18.66 15.95
N ALA A 118 -23.19 18.49 17.26
CA ALA A 118 -23.55 19.60 18.16
C ALA A 118 -22.35 20.50 18.51
N ASN A 119 -21.19 19.89 18.82
CA ASN A 119 -20.03 20.60 19.36
C ASN A 119 -18.94 20.88 18.30
N GLY A 120 -19.07 20.31 17.10
CA GLY A 120 -18.10 20.48 16.02
C GLY A 120 -16.74 19.83 16.28
N GLN A 121 -16.61 18.99 17.31
CA GLN A 121 -15.35 18.34 17.69
C GLN A 121 -15.51 16.81 17.75
N PHE A 122 -14.56 16.10 17.14
CA PHE A 122 -14.41 14.66 17.22
C PHE A 122 -13.11 14.33 17.96
N LEU A 123 -13.23 13.57 19.06
CA LEU A 123 -12.09 13.16 19.88
C LEU A 123 -11.97 11.63 19.90
N LEU A 124 -10.78 11.15 19.59
CA LEU A 124 -10.43 9.74 19.55
C LEU A 124 -9.70 9.33 20.83
N GLN A 125 -10.19 8.26 21.46
CA GLN A 125 -9.59 7.72 22.67
C GLN A 125 -8.21 7.12 22.39
N THR A 126 -7.29 7.24 23.35
CA THR A 126 -5.90 6.77 23.23
C THR A 126 -5.75 5.32 22.75
N PRO A 127 -6.53 4.33 23.24
CA PRO A 127 -6.41 2.95 22.76
C PRO A 127 -6.68 2.80 21.26
N MET A 128 -7.61 3.59 20.71
CA MET A 128 -7.93 3.58 19.29
C MET A 128 -6.82 4.20 18.45
N VAL A 129 -6.18 5.26 18.95
CA VAL A 129 -5.02 5.89 18.31
C VAL A 129 -3.84 4.91 18.26
N VAL A 130 -3.59 4.18 19.35
CA VAL A 130 -2.53 3.16 19.41
C VAL A 130 -2.80 2.02 18.42
N GLY A 131 -4.04 1.51 18.40
CA GLY A 131 -4.45 0.49 17.42
C GLY A 131 -4.31 0.96 15.97
N TYR A 132 -4.68 2.22 15.70
CA TYR A 132 -4.55 2.83 14.38
C TYR A 132 -3.09 2.93 13.96
N ALA A 133 -2.23 3.45 14.85
CA ALA A 133 -0.80 3.57 14.63
C ALA A 133 -0.13 2.21 14.39
N PHE A 134 -0.56 1.16 15.10
CA PHE A 134 -0.08 -0.19 14.87
C PHE A 134 -0.36 -0.67 13.45
N VAL A 135 -1.58 -0.45 12.92
CA VAL A 135 -1.92 -0.81 11.54
C VAL A 135 -1.12 0.01 10.52
N VAL A 136 -0.90 1.31 10.78
CA VAL A 136 0.00 2.15 9.97
C VAL A 136 1.40 1.55 9.90
N VAL A 137 1.97 1.18 11.05
CA VAL A 137 3.32 0.57 11.15
C VAL A 137 3.38 -0.77 10.43
N MET A 138 2.34 -1.61 10.54
CA MET A 138 2.26 -2.86 9.79
C MET A 138 2.25 -2.62 8.28
N GLY A 139 1.48 -1.64 7.80
CA GLY A 139 1.43 -1.27 6.38
C GLY A 139 2.76 -0.75 5.86
N LEU A 140 3.41 0.15 6.63
CA LEU A 140 4.74 0.67 6.33
C LEU A 140 5.78 -0.45 6.31
N GLY A 141 5.81 -1.28 7.37
CA GLY A 141 6.76 -2.38 7.56
C GLY A 141 6.75 -3.38 6.40
N ASN A 142 5.59 -3.59 5.76
CA ASN A 142 5.50 -4.47 4.60
C ASN A 142 6.29 -3.95 3.38
N TYR A 143 6.49 -2.64 3.27
CA TYR A 143 7.14 -2.02 2.10
C TYR A 143 8.52 -1.41 2.38
N LEU A 144 9.00 -1.47 3.64
CA LEU A 144 10.39 -1.12 3.97
C LEU A 144 11.35 -1.96 3.11
N GLY A 145 12.41 -1.36 2.58
CA GLY A 145 13.40 -2.06 1.75
C GLY A 145 12.93 -2.41 0.34
N THR A 146 11.71 -2.02 -0.06
CA THR A 146 11.24 -2.08 -1.46
C THR A 146 11.42 -0.72 -2.14
N ARG A 147 11.25 -0.66 -3.46
CA ARG A 147 11.23 0.63 -4.19
C ARG A 147 10.11 1.59 -3.75
N PHE A 148 9.08 1.07 -3.07
CA PHE A 148 7.95 1.86 -2.57
C PHE A 148 8.14 2.33 -1.12
N THR A 149 9.32 2.18 -0.53
CA THR A 149 9.62 2.60 0.86
C THR A 149 9.21 4.06 1.11
N LEU A 150 9.61 4.99 0.25
CA LEU A 150 9.29 6.41 0.43
C LEU A 150 7.78 6.68 0.27
N ALA A 151 7.12 6.05 -0.70
CA ALA A 151 5.67 6.18 -0.86
C ALA A 151 4.90 5.64 0.36
N ALA A 152 5.34 4.52 0.92
CA ALA A 152 4.78 3.95 2.13
C ALA A 152 4.99 4.86 3.35
N ALA A 153 6.19 5.44 3.49
CA ALA A 153 6.52 6.37 4.58
C ALA A 153 5.70 7.66 4.49
N LEU A 154 5.58 8.25 3.30
CA LEU A 154 4.75 9.44 3.07
C LEU A 154 3.28 9.15 3.34
N THR A 155 2.77 7.98 2.90
CA THR A 155 1.39 7.57 3.20
C THR A 155 1.19 7.41 4.70
N ALA A 156 2.10 6.75 5.41
CA ALA A 156 2.04 6.61 6.86
C ALA A 156 2.03 7.97 7.56
N GLY A 157 2.89 8.90 7.14
CA GLY A 157 2.91 10.27 7.64
C GLY A 157 1.58 11.01 7.39
N ALA A 158 1.01 10.88 6.19
CA ALA A 158 -0.28 11.46 5.86
C ALA A 158 -1.40 10.97 6.79
N LEU A 159 -1.46 9.67 7.02
CA LEU A 159 -2.46 9.04 7.87
C LEU A 159 -2.33 9.48 9.34
N LEU A 160 -1.11 9.55 9.85
CA LEU A 160 -0.85 10.03 11.21
C LEU A 160 -1.19 11.52 11.36
N LEU A 161 -0.90 12.35 10.36
CA LEU A 161 -1.23 13.78 10.38
C LEU A 161 -2.75 14.04 10.39
N VAL A 162 -3.57 13.16 9.81
CA VAL A 162 -5.05 13.30 9.88
C VAL A 162 -5.58 12.91 11.26
N VAL A 163 -5.03 11.86 11.87
CA VAL A 163 -5.58 11.27 13.11
C VAL A 163 -4.98 11.88 14.37
N ALA A 164 -3.71 12.29 14.37
CA ALA A 164 -3.06 12.78 15.59
C ALA A 164 -3.75 14.02 16.20
N PRO A 165 -4.23 15.02 15.42
CA PRO A 165 -4.96 16.16 15.98
C PRO A 165 -6.34 15.81 16.56
N THR A 166 -6.89 14.64 16.26
CA THR A 166 -8.16 14.18 16.84
C THR A 166 -7.95 13.33 18.08
N ALA A 167 -6.71 12.98 18.44
CA ALA A 167 -6.42 12.21 19.63
C ALA A 167 -6.66 13.01 20.91
N THR A 168 -7.10 12.32 21.96
CA THR A 168 -7.16 12.85 23.34
C THR A 168 -5.78 13.04 23.98
N ALA A 169 -4.73 12.47 23.40
CA ALA A 169 -3.36 12.67 23.84
C ALA A 169 -2.85 14.07 23.45
N ASP A 170 -1.96 14.64 24.27
CA ASP A 170 -1.39 15.96 24.01
C ASP A 170 -0.40 15.91 22.84
N PHE A 171 -0.80 16.50 21.73
CA PHE A 171 0.03 16.77 20.56
C PHE A 171 0.13 18.27 20.27
N SER A 172 0.27 19.09 21.32
CA SER A 172 0.40 20.56 21.21
C SER A 172 1.54 21.06 20.31
N TRP A 173 2.53 20.22 20.02
CA TRP A 173 3.60 20.51 19.07
C TRP A 173 3.17 20.38 17.59
N LEU A 174 2.03 19.75 17.30
CA LEU A 174 1.50 19.66 15.95
C LEU A 174 0.91 21.00 15.49
N PRO A 175 0.98 21.31 14.19
CA PRO A 175 0.23 22.41 13.61
C PRO A 175 -1.27 22.28 13.86
N GLN A 176 -2.00 23.39 13.68
CA GLN A 176 -3.46 23.38 13.69
C GLN A 176 -4.02 22.31 12.73
N THR A 177 -5.18 21.75 13.07
CA THR A 177 -5.81 20.63 12.35
C THR A 177 -5.91 20.84 10.83
N ASP A 178 -6.25 22.05 10.38
CA ASP A 178 -6.36 22.36 8.95
C ASP A 178 -5.01 22.31 8.23
N HIS A 179 -3.94 22.77 8.89
CA HIS A 179 -2.57 22.66 8.37
C HIS A 179 -2.11 21.20 8.33
N CYS A 180 -2.44 20.41 9.37
CA CYS A 180 -2.16 18.98 9.37
C CYS A 180 -2.86 18.26 8.21
N ARG A 181 -4.11 18.59 7.90
CA ARG A 181 -4.86 18.03 6.77
C ARG A 181 -4.28 18.41 5.40
N LEU A 182 -3.83 19.66 5.26
CA LEU A 182 -3.11 20.09 4.06
C LEU A 182 -1.84 19.27 3.89
N LEU A 183 -0.98 19.22 4.92
CA LEU A 183 0.28 18.47 4.89
C LEU A 183 0.03 16.99 4.61
N ALA A 184 -0.99 16.40 5.24
CA ALA A 184 -1.39 15.02 4.98
C ALA A 184 -1.78 14.80 3.52
N THR A 185 -2.56 15.71 2.94
CA THR A 185 -2.97 15.62 1.53
C THR A 185 -1.76 15.76 0.60
N LEU A 186 -0.85 16.69 0.88
CA LEU A 186 0.39 16.84 0.13
C LEU A 186 1.27 15.59 0.22
N PHE A 187 1.39 14.99 1.40
CA PHE A 187 2.14 13.74 1.61
C PHE A 187 1.53 12.58 0.84
N LEU A 188 0.20 12.42 0.90
CA LEU A 188 -0.49 11.38 0.15
C LEU A 188 -0.37 11.59 -1.37
N THR A 189 -0.49 12.82 -1.84
CA THR A 189 -0.29 13.17 -3.25
C THR A 189 1.13 12.85 -3.70
N ALA A 190 2.13 13.28 -2.92
CA ALA A 190 3.54 12.98 -3.18
C ALA A 190 3.79 11.46 -3.17
N ALA A 191 3.17 10.71 -2.25
CA ALA A 191 3.29 9.26 -2.17
C ALA A 191 2.79 8.58 -3.45
N LEU A 192 1.62 8.96 -3.97
CA LEU A 192 1.03 8.35 -5.16
C LEU A 192 1.80 8.70 -6.44
N TRP A 193 2.27 9.93 -6.58
CA TRP A 193 3.15 10.32 -7.68
C TRP A 193 4.51 9.64 -7.62
N TRP A 194 5.10 9.55 -6.42
CA TRP A 194 6.33 8.80 -6.22
C TRP A 194 6.16 7.32 -6.54
N ALA A 195 5.07 6.68 -6.08
CA ALA A 195 4.78 5.30 -6.41
C ALA A 195 4.62 5.08 -7.93
N ALA A 196 3.94 6.00 -8.62
CA ALA A 196 3.80 5.92 -10.08
C ALA A 196 5.14 6.12 -10.81
N HIS A 197 6.03 6.96 -10.28
CA HIS A 197 7.39 7.12 -10.80
C HIS A 197 8.24 5.87 -10.54
N ALA A 198 8.27 5.39 -9.30
CA ALA A 198 9.01 4.21 -8.87
C ALA A 198 8.51 2.90 -9.50
N ALA A 199 7.26 2.85 -9.98
CA ALA A 199 6.74 1.70 -10.72
C ALA A 199 7.38 1.52 -12.10
N ARG A 200 8.19 2.47 -12.57
CA ARG A 200 8.97 2.32 -13.80
C ARG A 200 10.12 1.34 -13.55
N PRO A 201 10.31 0.32 -14.40
CA PRO A 201 11.41 -0.63 -14.24
C PRO A 201 12.75 0.11 -14.40
N THR A 202 13.62 0.04 -13.38
CA THR A 202 14.96 0.70 -13.40
C THR A 202 16.11 -0.27 -13.13
N TYR A 203 15.84 -1.58 -13.05
CA TYR A 203 16.84 -2.55 -12.65
C TYR A 203 17.60 -3.11 -13.85
N ALA A 204 18.93 -3.11 -13.76
CA ALA A 204 19.75 -4.02 -14.54
C ALA A 204 19.50 -5.44 -14.00
N VAL A 205 19.01 -6.32 -14.85
CA VAL A 205 18.59 -7.67 -14.49
C VAL A 205 19.65 -8.63 -15.03
N ARG A 206 20.20 -9.51 -14.18
CA ARG A 206 21.22 -10.49 -14.61
C ARG A 206 20.57 -11.65 -15.35
N VAL A 207 19.48 -12.17 -14.80
CA VAL A 207 18.66 -13.21 -15.44
C VAL A 207 17.20 -12.80 -15.46
N PRO A 208 16.42 -13.12 -16.51
CA PRO A 208 15.01 -12.70 -16.63
C PRO A 208 14.14 -13.03 -15.41
N LEU A 209 14.49 -14.10 -14.69
CA LEU A 209 13.82 -14.51 -13.46
C LEU A 209 13.94 -13.49 -12.31
N ASP A 210 15.04 -12.74 -12.24
CA ASP A 210 15.23 -11.69 -11.22
C ASP A 210 14.15 -10.62 -11.35
N ARG A 211 13.76 -10.29 -12.58
CA ARG A 211 12.71 -9.30 -12.84
C ARG A 211 11.36 -9.75 -12.30
N VAL A 212 10.99 -11.02 -12.55
CA VAL A 212 9.76 -11.62 -12.01
C VAL A 212 9.77 -11.53 -10.48
N TRP A 213 10.90 -11.87 -9.87
CA TRP A 213 11.08 -11.88 -8.43
C TRP A 213 11.01 -10.48 -7.80
N ILE A 214 11.78 -9.53 -8.31
CA ILE A 214 11.84 -8.15 -7.80
C ILE A 214 10.46 -7.48 -7.95
N GLU A 215 9.81 -7.66 -9.10
CA GLU A 215 8.50 -7.05 -9.33
C GLU A 215 7.42 -7.66 -8.42
N PHE A 216 7.45 -8.97 -8.19
CA PHE A 216 6.57 -9.61 -7.20
C PHE A 216 6.85 -9.05 -5.80
N ARG A 217 8.13 -8.96 -5.42
CA ARG A 217 8.55 -8.49 -4.10
C ARG A 217 8.11 -7.07 -3.82
N ASP A 218 8.32 -6.18 -4.78
CA ASP A 218 7.97 -4.78 -4.62
C ASP A 218 6.44 -4.58 -4.60
N GLN A 219 5.66 -5.35 -5.36
CA GLN A 219 4.20 -5.23 -5.35
C GLN A 219 3.54 -5.78 -4.08
N PHE A 220 3.97 -6.96 -3.62
CA PHE A 220 3.35 -7.67 -2.48
C PHE A 220 4.00 -7.36 -1.13
N GLY A 221 5.18 -6.75 -1.14
CA GLY A 221 5.95 -6.40 0.05
C GLY A 221 6.71 -7.58 0.67
N ILE A 222 7.50 -7.29 1.70
CA ILE A 222 8.46 -8.21 2.31
C ILE A 222 7.79 -9.43 2.93
N VAL A 223 6.62 -9.29 3.54
CA VAL A 223 5.99 -10.40 4.30
C VAL A 223 5.69 -11.57 3.38
N TRP A 224 5.05 -11.31 2.23
CA TRP A 224 4.76 -12.35 1.24
C TRP A 224 6.00 -12.82 0.52
N SER A 225 6.89 -11.89 0.17
CA SER A 225 8.16 -12.21 -0.48
C SER A 225 8.96 -13.21 0.34
N LYS A 226 9.17 -12.94 1.63
CA LYS A 226 9.90 -13.85 2.51
C LYS A 226 9.29 -15.25 2.54
N ARG A 227 7.96 -15.36 2.65
CA ARG A 227 7.27 -16.66 2.64
C ARG A 227 7.45 -17.42 1.32
N VAL A 228 7.44 -16.72 0.19
CA VAL A 228 7.68 -17.36 -1.12
C VAL A 228 9.16 -17.74 -1.26
N LEU A 229 10.07 -16.87 -0.84
CA LEU A 229 11.52 -17.09 -0.85
C LEU A 229 11.90 -18.35 -0.09
N ASP A 230 11.42 -18.46 1.16
CA ASP A 230 11.73 -19.59 2.04
C ASP A 230 11.24 -20.91 1.42
N ARG A 231 10.02 -20.92 0.85
CA ARG A 231 9.47 -22.11 0.17
C ARG A 231 10.22 -22.46 -1.10
N LEU A 232 10.58 -21.47 -1.91
CA LEU A 232 11.32 -21.67 -3.14
C LEU A 232 12.71 -22.27 -2.86
N ASN A 233 13.41 -21.73 -1.85
CA ASN A 233 14.72 -22.24 -1.44
C ASN A 233 14.64 -23.65 -0.83
N LEU A 234 13.57 -23.99 -0.11
CA LEU A 234 13.32 -25.36 0.34
C LEU A 234 13.11 -26.34 -0.83
N MET A 235 12.38 -25.93 -1.87
CA MET A 235 12.20 -26.73 -3.09
C MET A 235 13.52 -26.91 -3.85
N ALA A 236 14.29 -25.84 -4.02
CA ALA A 236 15.60 -25.88 -4.67
C ALA A 236 16.58 -26.82 -3.95
N GLN A 237 16.54 -26.86 -2.61
CA GLN A 237 17.33 -27.82 -1.83
C GLN A 237 16.91 -29.27 -2.07
N GLY A 238 15.59 -29.54 -2.14
CA GLY A 238 15.07 -30.88 -2.44
C GLY A 238 15.50 -31.38 -3.82
N ASP A 239 15.48 -30.49 -4.81
CA ASP A 239 15.89 -30.77 -6.19
C ASP A 239 17.42 -30.71 -6.41
N ARG A 240 18.19 -30.43 -5.33
CA ARG A 240 19.66 -30.28 -5.35
C ARG A 240 20.16 -29.25 -6.37
N LEU A 241 19.43 -28.18 -6.58
CA LEU A 241 19.86 -27.08 -7.43
C LEU A 241 21.00 -26.31 -6.74
N LEU A 242 22.04 -25.92 -7.49
CA LEU A 242 23.12 -25.07 -6.98
C LEU A 242 22.73 -23.59 -6.94
N LEU A 243 21.49 -23.26 -7.32
CA LEU A 243 20.93 -21.93 -7.29
C LEU A 243 20.08 -21.71 -6.04
N ARG A 244 20.21 -20.51 -5.45
CA ARG A 244 19.27 -19.98 -4.46
C ARG A 244 18.67 -18.67 -4.93
N MET A 245 17.44 -18.44 -4.52
CA MET A 245 16.85 -17.12 -4.64
C MET A 245 17.21 -16.31 -3.39
N SER A 246 17.71 -15.10 -3.59
CA SER A 246 17.96 -14.10 -2.55
C SER A 246 16.92 -12.97 -2.63
N LEU A 247 16.97 -11.99 -1.74
CA LEU A 247 16.08 -10.83 -1.85
C LEU A 247 16.32 -9.99 -3.10
N ILE A 248 17.53 -10.05 -3.69
CA ILE A 248 17.94 -9.20 -4.82
C ILE A 248 17.84 -9.95 -6.15
N GLY A 249 17.73 -11.29 -6.12
CA GLY A 249 17.66 -12.12 -7.32
C GLY A 249 18.30 -13.49 -7.10
N VAL A 250 18.51 -14.21 -8.20
CA VAL A 250 19.16 -15.52 -8.24
C VAL A 250 20.65 -15.39 -7.90
N THR A 251 21.13 -16.27 -7.04
CA THR A 251 22.53 -16.35 -6.58
C THR A 251 23.02 -17.80 -6.63
N SER A 252 24.25 -18.02 -7.09
CA SER A 252 24.91 -19.34 -7.05
C SER A 252 25.40 -19.65 -5.62
N LEU A 253 25.24 -20.90 -5.18
CA LEU A 253 25.73 -21.38 -3.88
C LEU A 253 27.25 -21.48 -3.82
N ASP A 254 27.89 -21.81 -4.94
CA ASP A 254 29.32 -22.08 -4.99
C ASP A 254 30.15 -20.80 -5.09
N ASN A 255 29.51 -19.62 -4.96
CA ASN A 255 30.08 -18.30 -5.22
C ASN A 255 30.80 -18.22 -6.58
N SER A 256 30.47 -19.11 -7.51
CA SER A 256 30.99 -19.10 -8.86
C SER A 256 30.36 -17.94 -9.62
N ASP A 257 31.17 -17.09 -10.24
CA ASP A 257 30.70 -16.11 -11.24
C ASP A 257 30.23 -16.79 -12.54
N ALA A 258 30.31 -18.13 -12.62
CA ALA A 258 29.77 -18.89 -13.72
C ALA A 258 28.25 -18.63 -13.88
N PRO A 259 27.79 -18.35 -15.11
CA PRO A 259 26.37 -18.13 -15.35
C PRO A 259 25.58 -19.40 -15.01
N PRO A 260 24.40 -19.27 -14.38
CA PRO A 260 23.55 -20.40 -14.05
C PRO A 260 23.16 -21.19 -15.30
N THR A 261 23.12 -22.52 -15.20
CA THR A 261 22.78 -23.35 -16.36
C THR A 261 21.32 -23.16 -16.77
N THR A 262 21.03 -23.26 -18.07
CA THR A 262 19.67 -23.14 -18.61
C THR A 262 18.71 -24.13 -17.96
N THR A 263 19.18 -25.33 -17.63
CA THR A 263 18.40 -26.38 -16.95
C THR A 263 18.04 -26.02 -15.52
N GLU A 264 18.97 -25.44 -14.75
CA GLU A 264 18.70 -25.01 -13.38
C GLU A 264 17.78 -23.79 -13.33
N LEU A 265 17.98 -22.83 -14.24
CA LEU A 265 17.09 -21.69 -14.39
C LEU A 265 15.67 -22.12 -14.73
N ALA A 266 15.50 -23.06 -15.67
CA ALA A 266 14.20 -23.59 -16.04
C ALA A 266 13.52 -24.36 -14.88
N ALA A 267 14.29 -25.08 -14.05
CA ALA A 267 13.77 -25.72 -12.85
C ALA A 267 13.30 -24.68 -11.82
N MET A 268 14.11 -23.66 -11.53
CA MET A 268 13.78 -22.58 -10.61
C MET A 268 12.55 -21.77 -11.08
N GLU A 269 12.48 -21.48 -12.38
CA GLU A 269 11.32 -20.79 -12.99
C GLU A 269 10.03 -21.57 -12.78
N ARG A 270 10.04 -22.89 -13.04
CA ARG A 270 8.86 -23.74 -12.82
C ARG A 270 8.39 -23.71 -11.37
N SER A 271 9.32 -23.82 -10.42
CA SER A 271 9.01 -23.75 -8.98
C SER A 271 8.47 -22.37 -8.57
N LEU A 272 9.04 -21.29 -9.09
CA LEU A 272 8.54 -19.93 -8.84
C LEU A 272 7.13 -19.73 -9.42
N ARG A 273 6.89 -20.12 -10.69
CA ARG A 273 5.56 -20.05 -11.32
C ARG A 273 4.51 -20.79 -10.49
N TRP A 274 4.85 -22.00 -10.04
CA TRP A 274 3.95 -22.80 -9.20
C TRP A 274 3.57 -22.08 -7.90
N LEU A 275 4.54 -21.47 -7.21
CA LEU A 275 4.29 -20.69 -5.99
C LEU A 275 3.47 -19.41 -6.27
N LEU A 276 3.80 -18.71 -7.35
CA LEU A 276 3.22 -17.41 -7.71
C LEU A 276 1.79 -17.49 -8.26
N ARG A 277 1.35 -18.66 -8.75
CA ARG A 277 -0.03 -18.89 -9.25
C ARG A 277 -1.13 -18.51 -8.24
N ARG A 278 -0.80 -18.47 -6.95
CA ARG A 278 -1.72 -18.02 -5.88
C ARG A 278 -1.85 -16.50 -5.79
N PHE A 279 -0.99 -15.73 -6.43
CA PHE A 279 -0.89 -14.28 -6.32
C PHE A 279 -1.13 -13.57 -7.66
N VAL A 280 -0.61 -14.15 -8.74
CA VAL A 280 -0.64 -13.56 -10.09
C VAL A 280 -1.09 -14.59 -11.12
N ASP A 281 -1.57 -14.10 -12.26
CA ASP A 281 -1.90 -14.95 -13.42
C ASP A 281 -0.66 -15.26 -14.26
N GLU A 282 -0.69 -16.35 -15.03
CA GLU A 282 0.44 -16.79 -15.87
C GLU A 282 0.91 -15.68 -16.83
N ALA A 283 -0.05 -14.98 -17.43
CA ALA A 283 0.22 -13.90 -18.38
C ALA A 283 0.82 -12.64 -17.73
N TRP A 284 0.88 -12.56 -16.40
CA TRP A 284 1.70 -11.57 -15.68
C TRP A 284 3.16 -12.01 -15.65
N VAL A 285 3.43 -13.29 -15.35
CA VAL A 285 4.80 -13.84 -15.30
C VAL A 285 5.46 -13.77 -16.68
N ASP A 286 4.76 -14.20 -17.72
CA ASP A 286 5.27 -14.18 -19.09
C ASP A 286 5.64 -12.77 -19.56
N ARG A 287 4.85 -11.77 -19.15
CA ARG A 287 5.14 -10.36 -19.45
C ARG A 287 6.46 -9.95 -18.80
N GLN A 288 6.70 -10.31 -17.53
CA GLN A 288 7.92 -9.92 -16.84
C GLN A 288 9.15 -10.61 -17.42
N LEU A 289 9.05 -11.89 -17.81
CA LEU A 289 10.15 -12.61 -18.45
C LEU A 289 10.53 -12.01 -19.80
N ARG A 290 9.55 -11.68 -20.65
CA ARG A 290 9.80 -11.02 -21.95
C ARG A 290 10.53 -9.69 -21.77
N LEU A 291 10.03 -8.85 -20.87
CA LEU A 291 10.66 -7.57 -20.59
C LEU A 291 12.07 -7.74 -19.98
N GLY A 292 12.32 -8.83 -19.25
CA GLY A 292 13.64 -9.19 -18.74
C GLY A 292 14.63 -9.49 -19.87
N ASN A 293 14.21 -10.28 -20.87
CA ASN A 293 15.03 -10.58 -22.05
C ASN A 293 15.40 -9.32 -22.83
N ASP A 294 14.43 -8.42 -23.05
CA ASP A 294 14.65 -7.17 -23.79
C ASP A 294 15.63 -6.22 -23.08
N SER A 295 15.83 -6.37 -21.77
CA SER A 295 16.75 -5.53 -20.99
C SER A 295 18.18 -6.09 -20.92
N SER A 296 18.36 -7.34 -21.36
CA SER A 296 19.67 -8.04 -21.38
C SER A 296 20.34 -8.05 -22.75
N ALA A 297 19.63 -7.62 -23.80
CA ALA A 297 20.13 -7.45 -25.16
C ALA A 297 20.68 -6.03 -25.36
#